data_AF-A0A2D4EPH0-F1
#
_entry.id   AF-A0A2D4EPH0-F1
#
_cell.length_a   1.000
_cell.length_b   1.000
_cell.length_c   1.000
_cell.angle_alpha   90.00
_cell.angle_beta   90.00
_cell.angle_gamma   90.00
#
_symmetry.space_group_name_H-M   'P 1'
#
loop_
_entity.id
_entity.type
_entity.pdbx_description
1 polymer ?
#
loop_
_entity_poly.entity_id
_entity_poly.type
_entity_poly.pdbx_seq_one_letter_code
_entity_poly.pdbx_strand_id
1 'polypeptide(L)'
;LLHRHMTPHGLQTMFEHLGPWIKSTKGHERERAVEVSSALLLFYREKLNVSKVVPFYNLGVLMALFSPRCTDSLPSVRQHAVDCVHSLLYVQLCYEGFSQDHQDESVEQLKALKPGLKDPDVTVLFQACCNIARVMAKHLPPDQLLSLLLSMLEGLVDPDRNCARAAAVMINSILKERGGVLLEKVPKLLETIHLKLQEVPEESVRKATQQTVCILASQHKAAVVSSLLGHSLPLDSCSCSMWRALASEPTLTPQVLELLLDKVNRDVPYKENKSFLRGSRLERVATFSPLSATC
;
A
#
# COMPACT_ATOMS: atom_id res chain seq x y z
N LEU A 1 11.56 7.96 26.71
CA LEU A 1 12.30 7.01 25.84
C LEU A 1 13.06 7.72 24.73
N LEU A 2 12.41 8.57 23.91
CA LEU A 2 13.08 9.33 22.85
C LEU A 2 14.25 10.22 23.29
N HIS A 3 14.16 10.89 24.45
CA HIS A 3 15.31 11.62 25.02
C HIS A 3 16.56 10.77 25.26
N ARG A 4 16.40 9.44 25.42
CA ARG A 4 17.52 8.50 25.63
C ARG A 4 18.00 7.85 24.31
N HIS A 5 17.12 7.75 23.31
CA HIS A 5 17.41 7.13 22.01
C HIS A 5 16.80 7.95 20.86
N MET A 6 17.48 9.05 20.50
CA MET A 6 17.13 9.91 19.36
C MET A 6 17.57 9.28 18.03
N THR A 7 16.98 8.12 17.70
CA THR A 7 17.33 7.32 16.52
C THR A 7 16.06 6.83 15.81
N PRO A 8 16.17 6.40 14.54
CA PRO A 8 15.05 5.77 13.82
C PRO A 8 14.46 4.58 14.59
N HIS A 9 15.30 3.78 15.24
CA HIS A 9 14.84 2.67 16.07
C HIS A 9 14.02 3.14 17.28
N GLY A 10 14.49 4.16 18.01
CA GLY A 10 13.75 4.73 19.12
C GLY A 10 12.39 5.29 18.69
N LEU A 11 12.32 5.89 17.50
CA LEU A 11 11.07 6.35 16.90
C LEU A 11 10.13 5.18 16.58
N GLN A 12 10.66 4.08 16.05
CA GLN A 12 9.91 2.86 15.76
C GLN A 12 9.22 2.33 17.02
N THR A 13 9.98 2.14 18.11
CA THR A 13 9.45 1.63 19.38
C THR A 13 8.31 2.49 19.92
N MET A 14 8.42 3.82 19.81
CA MET A 14 7.33 4.71 20.25
C MET A 14 6.05 4.50 19.45
N PHE A 15 6.16 4.33 18.12
CA PHE A 15 4.99 4.15 17.27
C PHE A 15 4.43 2.72 17.27
N GLU A 16 5.22 1.72 17.63
CA GLU A 16 4.71 0.38 17.97
C GLU A 16 3.74 0.45 19.16
N HIS A 17 4.01 1.30 20.16
CA HIS A 17 3.12 1.52 21.30
C HIS A 17 1.93 2.43 20.99
N LEU A 18 2.11 3.48 20.17
CA LEU A 18 1.03 4.41 19.82
C LEU A 18 0.09 3.88 18.73
N GLY A 19 0.57 2.97 17.87
CA GLY A 19 -0.15 2.45 16.70
C GLY A 19 -1.59 1.97 16.97
N PRO A 20 -1.84 1.16 18.02
CA PRO A 20 -3.20 0.71 18.36
C PRO A 20 -4.16 1.87 18.67
N TRP A 21 -3.67 2.93 19.31
CA TRP A 21 -4.47 4.10 19.69
C TRP A 21 -4.73 5.03 18.50
N ILE A 22 -3.74 5.18 17.61
CA ILE A 22 -3.87 5.94 16.35
C ILE A 22 -4.96 5.33 15.45
N LYS A 23 -5.08 3.99 15.46
CA LYS A 23 -6.09 3.23 14.68
C LYS A 23 -7.30 2.80 15.52
N SER A 24 -7.52 3.40 16.70
CA SER A 24 -8.63 3.01 17.58
C SER A 24 -9.99 3.28 16.94
N THR A 25 -10.98 2.44 17.26
CA THR A 25 -12.39 2.71 16.92
C THR A 25 -12.94 3.94 17.64
N LYS A 26 -12.33 4.35 18.77
CA LYS A 26 -12.77 5.49 19.58
C LYS A 26 -12.06 6.77 19.15
N GLY A 27 -12.85 7.76 18.75
CA GLY A 27 -12.34 9.04 18.27
C GLY A 27 -11.41 9.77 19.24
N HIS A 28 -11.74 9.81 20.54
CA HIS A 28 -10.91 10.48 21.55
C HIS A 28 -9.55 9.79 21.80
N GLU A 29 -9.47 8.47 21.59
CA GLU A 29 -8.21 7.74 21.67
C GLU A 29 -7.32 8.12 20.48
N ARG A 30 -7.91 8.18 19.27
CA ARG A 30 -7.19 8.64 18.07
C ARG A 30 -6.72 10.08 18.20
N GLU A 31 -7.58 10.99 18.64
CA GLU A 31 -7.26 12.40 18.82
C GLU A 31 -6.03 12.60 19.71
N ARG A 32 -6.05 12.04 20.92
CA ARG A 32 -4.92 12.14 21.85
C ARG A 32 -3.67 11.47 21.30
N ALA A 33 -3.80 10.31 20.67
CA ALA A 33 -2.66 9.58 20.13
C ALA A 33 -1.98 10.34 18.99
N VAL A 34 -2.74 10.93 18.07
CA VAL A 34 -2.21 11.69 16.94
C VAL A 34 -1.68 13.06 17.39
N GLU A 35 -2.30 13.71 18.37
CA GLU A 35 -1.76 14.92 19.01
C GLU A 35 -0.37 14.66 19.63
N VAL A 36 -0.26 13.61 20.45
CA VAL A 36 1.02 13.18 21.03
C VAL A 36 2.03 12.82 19.94
N SER A 37 1.59 12.14 18.87
CA SER A 37 2.44 11.78 17.74
C SER A 37 3.01 13.01 17.03
N SER A 38 2.18 14.05 16.84
CA SER A 38 2.60 15.31 16.22
C SER A 38 3.67 16.01 17.07
N ALA A 39 3.43 16.15 18.38
CA ALA A 39 4.40 16.74 19.29
C ALA A 39 5.72 15.94 19.34
N LEU A 40 5.61 14.61 19.31
CA LEU A 40 6.75 13.70 19.31
C LEU A 40 7.59 13.80 18.04
N LEU A 41 6.96 13.86 16.86
CA LEU A 41 7.65 14.00 15.58
C LEU A 41 8.26 15.37 15.41
N LEU A 42 7.59 16.43 15.89
CA LEU A 42 8.15 17.77 15.94
C LEU A 42 9.42 17.79 16.80
N PHE A 43 9.34 17.26 18.02
CA PHE A 43 10.50 17.13 18.90
C PHE A 43 11.63 16.31 18.26
N TYR A 44 11.31 15.17 17.64
CA TYR A 44 12.28 14.34 16.92
C TYR A 44 12.99 15.14 15.84
N ARG A 45 12.24 15.88 15.01
CA ARG A 45 12.77 16.74 13.94
C ARG A 45 13.68 17.83 14.48
N GLU A 46 13.26 18.58 15.50
CA GLU A 46 14.02 19.70 16.07
C GLU A 46 15.34 19.25 16.72
N LYS A 47 15.35 18.06 17.34
CA LYS A 47 16.53 17.51 18.00
C LYS A 47 17.31 16.54 17.11
N LEU A 48 16.89 16.37 15.86
CA LEU A 48 17.53 15.46 14.92
C LEU A 48 18.95 15.95 14.62
N ASN A 49 19.92 15.12 14.98
CA ASN A 49 21.30 15.27 14.53
C ASN A 49 21.63 14.08 13.62
N VAL A 50 21.67 14.32 12.31
CA VAL A 50 21.82 13.26 11.32
C VAL A 50 23.26 12.76 11.31
N SER A 51 23.47 11.57 11.86
CA SER A 51 24.66 10.78 11.60
C SER A 51 24.45 9.91 10.36
N LYS A 52 25.34 10.02 9.37
CA LYS A 52 25.28 9.24 8.11
C LYS A 52 25.36 7.72 8.29
N VAL A 53 25.59 7.23 9.51
CA VAL A 53 25.79 5.81 9.81
C VAL A 53 24.46 5.04 9.92
N VAL A 54 23.34 5.72 10.19
CA VAL A 54 22.03 5.06 10.36
C VAL A 54 21.01 5.66 9.37
N PRO A 55 20.50 4.90 8.39
CA PRO A 55 19.47 5.39 7.48
C PRO A 55 18.12 5.52 8.19
N PHE A 56 17.26 6.41 7.69
CA PHE A 56 15.90 6.54 8.17
C PHE A 56 14.97 5.56 7.46
N TYR A 57 14.83 4.36 8.01
CA TYR A 57 14.07 3.25 7.41
C TYR A 57 12.59 3.20 7.82
N ASN A 58 12.10 4.17 8.59
CA ASN A 58 10.75 4.15 9.15
C ASN A 58 9.73 4.94 8.31
N LEU A 59 10.18 5.75 7.35
CA LEU A 59 9.33 6.70 6.64
C LEU A 59 8.13 5.99 6.00
N GLY A 60 8.36 4.89 5.28
CA GLY A 60 7.27 4.17 4.60
C GLY A 60 6.14 3.74 5.54
N VAL A 61 6.50 3.10 6.66
CA VAL A 61 5.52 2.61 7.65
C VAL A 61 4.81 3.77 8.37
N LEU A 62 5.54 4.81 8.75
CA LEU A 62 4.96 5.96 9.45
C LEU A 62 4.06 6.80 8.54
N MET A 63 4.41 6.95 7.26
CA MET A 63 3.54 7.64 6.29
C MET A 63 2.26 6.85 6.02
N ALA A 64 2.31 5.51 5.97
CA ALA A 64 1.10 4.68 5.89
C ALA A 64 0.18 4.86 7.12
N LEU A 65 0.77 5.11 8.29
CA LEU A 65 0.02 5.31 9.54
C LEU A 65 -0.68 6.67 9.60
N PHE A 66 -0.01 7.75 9.19
CA PHE A 66 -0.52 9.12 9.36
C PHE A 66 -1.22 9.68 8.14
N SER A 67 -0.81 9.35 6.92
CA SER A 67 -1.38 9.99 5.72
C SER A 67 -2.90 9.77 5.58
N PRO A 68 -3.46 8.56 5.82
CA PRO A 68 -4.90 8.38 5.81
C PRO A 68 -5.65 9.18 6.89
N ARG A 69 -5.02 9.39 8.07
CA ARG A 69 -5.60 10.18 9.18
C ARG A 69 -5.86 11.64 8.80
N CYS A 70 -5.22 12.16 7.75
CA CYS A 70 -5.53 13.47 7.19
C CYS A 70 -6.97 13.58 6.67
N THR A 71 -7.72 12.46 6.60
CA THR A 71 -9.15 12.41 6.26
C THR A 71 -10.05 11.85 7.36
N ASP A 72 -9.51 11.61 8.57
CA ASP A 72 -10.27 11.09 9.70
C ASP A 72 -11.57 11.87 9.93
N SER A 73 -12.61 11.19 10.41
CA SER A 73 -13.88 11.83 10.76
C SER A 73 -13.73 13.04 11.70
N LEU A 74 -12.71 13.06 12.56
CA LEU A 74 -12.46 14.17 13.48
C LEU A 74 -11.53 15.25 12.88
N PRO A 75 -11.94 16.53 12.85
CA PRO A 75 -11.10 17.61 12.30
C PRO A 75 -9.77 17.76 13.05
N SER A 76 -9.78 17.60 14.38
CA SER A 76 -8.57 17.66 15.20
C SER A 76 -7.54 16.59 14.80
N VAL A 77 -7.97 15.36 14.55
CA VAL A 77 -7.11 14.27 14.06
C VAL A 77 -6.51 14.65 12.70
N ARG A 78 -7.32 15.18 11.78
CA ARG A 78 -6.84 15.61 10.45
C ARG A 78 -5.76 16.68 10.54
N GLN A 79 -5.93 17.68 11.43
CA GLN A 79 -4.94 18.74 11.62
C GLN A 79 -3.59 18.20 12.10
N HIS A 80 -3.60 17.38 13.16
CA HIS A 80 -2.38 16.83 13.74
C HIS A 80 -1.73 15.77 12.82
N ALA A 81 -2.53 15.03 12.05
CA ALA A 81 -2.02 14.08 11.07
C ALA A 81 -1.19 14.77 9.97
N VAL A 82 -1.64 15.92 9.46
CA VAL A 82 -0.85 16.69 8.50
C VAL A 82 0.47 17.16 9.11
N ASP A 83 0.48 17.56 10.39
CA ASP A 83 1.72 17.95 11.07
C ASP A 83 2.68 16.76 11.21
N CYS A 84 2.15 15.55 11.44
CA CYS A 84 2.94 14.31 11.46
C CYS A 84 3.57 14.03 10.09
N VAL A 85 2.77 14.04 9.02
CA VAL A 85 3.20 13.84 7.63
C VAL A 85 4.28 14.86 7.26
N HIS A 86 4.04 16.14 7.55
CA HIS A 86 4.98 17.22 7.30
C HIS A 86 6.30 17.01 8.06
N SER A 87 6.24 16.67 9.35
CA SER A 87 7.44 16.44 10.16
C SER A 87 8.26 15.25 9.66
N LEU A 88 7.60 14.15 9.26
CA LEU A 88 8.25 12.96 8.70
C LEU A 88 8.98 13.25 7.39
N LEU A 89 8.38 14.05 6.50
CA LEU A 89 9.01 14.46 5.25
C LEU A 89 10.25 15.34 5.51
N TYR A 90 10.19 16.25 6.49
CA TYR A 90 11.37 17.04 6.86
C TYR A 90 12.46 16.23 7.55
N VAL A 91 12.08 15.24 8.36
CA VAL A 91 13.05 14.27 8.89
C VAL A 91 13.75 13.58 7.72
N GLN A 92 13.01 13.09 6.73
CA GLN A 92 13.57 12.47 5.53
C GLN A 92 14.54 13.40 4.79
N LEU A 93 14.15 14.66 4.53
CA LEU A 93 15.03 15.64 3.89
C LEU A 93 16.33 15.85 4.69
N CYS A 94 16.26 15.88 6.03
CA CYS A 94 17.48 15.96 6.84
C CYS A 94 18.39 14.75 6.61
N TYR A 95 17.83 13.53 6.53
CA TYR A 95 18.59 12.31 6.23
C TYR A 95 19.17 12.29 4.80
N GLU A 96 18.58 13.03 3.87
CA GLU A 96 19.13 13.26 2.52
C GLU A 96 20.24 14.32 2.49
N GLY A 97 20.47 15.02 3.60
CA GLY A 97 21.55 15.99 3.77
C GLY A 97 21.13 17.45 3.69
N PHE A 98 19.83 17.74 3.63
CA PHE A 98 19.33 19.11 3.72
C PHE A 98 19.48 19.66 5.14
N SER A 99 19.67 20.98 5.26
CA SER A 99 19.71 21.65 6.56
C SER A 99 18.31 21.72 7.18
N GLN A 100 18.23 21.92 8.50
CA GLN A 100 16.94 22.05 9.20
C GLN A 100 16.11 23.27 8.72
N ASP A 101 16.80 24.32 8.24
CA ASP A 101 16.18 25.54 7.71
C ASP A 101 15.81 25.43 6.22
N HIS A 102 16.12 24.31 5.56
CA HIS A 102 15.71 24.08 4.19
C HIS A 102 14.19 24.12 4.07
N GLN A 103 13.67 24.73 3.00
CA GLN A 103 12.25 24.77 2.69
C GLN A 103 12.01 24.06 1.36
N ASP A 104 11.38 22.89 1.41
CA ASP A 104 10.90 22.21 0.21
C ASP A 104 9.48 22.69 -0.11
N GLU A 105 9.32 23.28 -1.30
CA GLU A 105 8.06 23.88 -1.75
C GLU A 105 6.89 22.89 -1.69
N SER A 106 7.11 21.63 -2.09
CA SER A 106 6.05 20.61 -2.12
C SER A 106 5.66 20.13 -0.72
N VAL A 107 6.59 20.09 0.24
CA VAL A 107 6.27 19.78 1.65
C VAL A 107 5.56 20.96 2.31
N GLU A 108 5.98 22.20 2.05
CA GLU A 108 5.34 23.40 2.60
C GLU A 108 3.89 23.57 2.13
N GLN A 109 3.58 23.17 0.89
CA GLN A 109 2.20 23.13 0.39
C GLN A 109 1.26 22.29 1.25
N LEU A 110 1.76 21.29 2.01
CA LEU A 110 0.93 20.51 2.93
C LEU A 110 0.37 21.36 4.07
N LYS A 111 1.12 22.36 4.57
CA LYS A 111 0.60 23.28 5.59
C LYS A 111 -0.58 24.09 5.08
N ALA A 112 -0.57 24.46 3.80
CA ALA A 112 -1.65 25.20 3.16
C ALA A 112 -2.96 24.39 3.06
N LEU A 113 -2.91 23.05 3.19
CA LEU A 113 -4.10 22.20 3.24
C LEU A 113 -4.84 22.28 4.58
N LYS A 114 -4.15 22.65 5.68
CA LYS A 114 -4.71 22.58 7.04
C LYS A 114 -6.02 23.35 7.21
N PRO A 115 -6.20 24.60 6.74
CA PRO A 115 -7.47 25.31 6.88
C PRO A 115 -8.64 24.54 6.23
N GLY A 116 -8.43 24.00 5.03
CA GLY A 116 -9.43 23.23 4.29
C GLY A 116 -9.80 21.92 4.97
N LEU A 117 -8.85 21.27 5.65
CA LEU A 117 -9.10 20.03 6.39
C LEU A 117 -10.01 20.20 7.62
N LYS A 118 -10.44 21.41 7.97
CA LYS A 118 -11.54 21.59 8.94
C LYS A 118 -12.90 21.21 8.35
N ASP A 119 -13.05 21.32 7.04
CA ASP A 119 -14.24 20.93 6.29
C ASP A 119 -14.29 19.40 6.16
N PRO A 120 -15.40 18.74 6.56
CA PRO A 120 -15.59 17.30 6.34
C PRO A 120 -16.01 16.94 4.90
N ASP A 121 -16.13 17.90 3.98
CA ASP A 121 -16.51 17.66 2.59
C ASP A 121 -15.62 16.60 1.90
N VAL A 122 -16.26 15.62 1.27
CA VAL A 122 -15.59 14.46 0.66
C VAL A 122 -14.68 14.89 -0.49
N THR A 123 -15.04 15.93 -1.24
CA THR A 123 -14.23 16.43 -2.36
C THR A 123 -12.98 17.11 -1.85
N VAL A 124 -13.09 17.92 -0.79
CA VAL A 124 -11.95 18.55 -0.11
C VAL A 124 -10.99 17.49 0.43
N LEU A 125 -11.51 16.48 1.15
CA LEU A 125 -10.70 15.40 1.71
C LEU A 125 -10.04 14.55 0.62
N PHE A 126 -10.75 14.26 -0.47
CA PHE A 126 -10.20 13.54 -1.62
C PHE A 126 -9.06 14.29 -2.30
N GLN A 127 -9.20 15.61 -2.49
CA GLN A 127 -8.16 16.45 -3.06
C GLN A 127 -6.92 16.49 -2.16
N ALA A 128 -7.12 16.59 -0.84
CA ALA A 128 -6.04 16.53 0.14
C ALA A 128 -5.30 15.18 0.07
N CYS A 129 -6.02 14.06 -0.02
CA CYS A 129 -5.43 12.73 -0.23
C CYS A 129 -4.52 12.67 -1.45
N CYS A 130 -5.00 13.17 -2.59
CA CYS A 130 -4.25 13.14 -3.84
C CYS A 130 -2.98 14.01 -3.74
N ASN A 131 -3.08 15.18 -3.11
CA ASN A 131 -1.93 16.06 -2.90
C ASN A 131 -0.90 15.42 -1.97
N ILE A 132 -1.32 14.85 -0.84
CA ILE A 132 -0.43 14.15 0.09
C ILE A 132 0.24 12.96 -0.60
N ALA A 133 -0.49 12.15 -1.36
CA ALA A 133 0.06 11.01 -2.11
C ALA A 133 1.13 11.44 -3.11
N ARG A 134 0.93 12.57 -3.82
CA ARG A 134 1.91 13.12 -4.76
C ARG A 134 3.19 13.56 -4.05
N VAL A 135 3.07 14.28 -2.93
CA VAL A 135 4.24 14.72 -2.13
C VAL A 135 4.98 13.51 -1.56
N MET A 136 4.27 12.50 -1.08
CA MET A 136 4.84 11.21 -0.67
C MET A 136 5.60 10.53 -1.80
N ALA A 137 5.00 10.42 -2.99
CA ALA A 137 5.60 9.78 -4.14
C ALA A 137 6.87 10.51 -4.63
N LYS A 138 6.98 11.82 -4.39
CA LYS A 138 8.20 12.60 -4.70
C LYS A 138 9.34 12.30 -3.72
N HIS A 139 9.05 12.25 -2.42
CA HIS A 139 10.05 12.24 -1.35
C HIS A 139 10.34 10.87 -0.74
N LEU A 140 9.57 9.84 -1.07
CA LEU A 140 9.78 8.50 -0.54
C LEU A 140 11.01 7.82 -1.20
N PRO A 141 11.99 7.35 -0.40
CA PRO A 141 13.10 6.54 -0.88
C PRO A 141 12.60 5.28 -1.58
N PRO A 142 13.21 4.87 -2.72
CA PRO A 142 12.76 3.70 -3.48
C PRO A 142 12.71 2.40 -2.67
N ASP A 143 13.64 2.21 -1.74
CA ASP A 143 13.75 1.04 -0.86
C ASP A 143 12.60 0.94 0.14
N GLN A 144 11.92 2.05 0.45
CA GLN A 144 10.80 2.10 1.39
C GLN A 144 9.43 1.98 0.72
N LEU A 145 9.36 2.01 -0.62
CA LEU A 145 8.09 1.93 -1.36
C LEU A 145 7.28 0.68 -1.04
N LEU A 146 7.93 -0.49 -0.97
CA LEU A 146 7.24 -1.73 -0.62
C LEU A 146 6.66 -1.68 0.80
N SER A 147 7.46 -1.20 1.76
CA SER A 147 7.03 -1.11 3.17
C SER A 147 5.84 -0.17 3.35
N LEU A 148 5.82 0.95 2.62
CA LEU A 148 4.70 1.88 2.58
C LEU A 148 3.44 1.20 2.04
N LEU A 149 3.53 0.56 0.87
CA LEU A 149 2.38 -0.03 0.21
C LEU A 149 1.78 -1.17 1.03
N LEU A 150 2.61 -2.07 1.58
CA LEU A 150 2.15 -3.14 2.45
C LEU A 150 1.48 -2.58 3.71
N SER A 151 2.09 -1.58 4.37
CA SER A 151 1.51 -0.96 5.55
C SER A 151 0.22 -0.20 5.26
N MET A 152 0.08 0.40 4.08
CA MET A 152 -1.13 1.11 3.68
C MET A 152 -2.25 0.16 3.23
N LEU A 153 -1.91 -1.01 2.68
CA LEU A 153 -2.88 -2.09 2.40
C LEU A 153 -3.53 -2.60 3.70
N GLU A 154 -2.79 -2.67 4.81
CA GLU A 154 -3.38 -2.92 6.14
C GLU A 154 -4.40 -1.84 6.55
N GLY A 155 -4.27 -0.62 6.04
CA GLY A 155 -5.21 0.49 6.27
C GLY A 155 -6.52 0.39 5.49
N LEU A 156 -6.69 -0.59 4.58
CA LEU A 156 -7.95 -0.77 3.86
C LEU A 156 -9.11 -1.25 4.75
N VAL A 157 -8.78 -1.85 5.89
CA VAL A 157 -9.76 -2.38 6.88
C VAL A 157 -9.89 -1.47 8.09
N ASP A 158 -9.54 -0.20 7.92
CA ASP A 158 -9.55 0.76 9.01
C ASP A 158 -10.97 1.01 9.58
N PRO A 159 -11.13 1.15 10.90
CA PRO A 159 -12.44 1.44 11.48
C PRO A 159 -13.04 2.79 11.05
N ASP A 160 -12.20 3.77 10.69
CA ASP A 160 -12.65 5.03 10.10
C ASP A 160 -12.76 4.89 8.57
N ARG A 161 -14.00 4.97 8.06
CA ARG A 161 -14.29 4.75 6.63
C ARG A 161 -13.59 5.76 5.71
N ASN A 162 -13.41 7.00 6.14
CA ASN A 162 -12.70 7.99 5.32
C ASN A 162 -11.24 7.60 5.18
N CYS A 163 -10.62 7.14 6.28
CA CYS A 163 -9.25 6.67 6.27
C CYS A 163 -9.07 5.41 5.42
N ALA A 164 -10.00 4.45 5.47
CA ALA A 164 -9.97 3.27 4.62
C ALA A 164 -10.03 3.63 3.12
N ARG A 165 -10.92 4.55 2.74
CA ARG A 165 -11.01 5.09 1.37
C ARG A 165 -9.75 5.85 0.98
N ALA A 166 -9.22 6.68 1.87
CA ALA A 166 -7.99 7.43 1.65
C ALA A 166 -6.80 6.50 1.40
N ALA A 167 -6.64 5.43 2.18
CA ALA A 167 -5.62 4.42 1.97
C ALA A 167 -5.70 3.85 0.54
N ALA A 168 -6.89 3.46 0.08
CA ALA A 168 -7.07 2.95 -1.29
C ALA A 168 -6.72 3.98 -2.37
N VAL A 169 -7.14 5.24 -2.21
CA VAL A 169 -6.80 6.33 -3.14
C VAL A 169 -5.30 6.58 -3.18
N MET A 170 -4.64 6.64 -2.02
CA MET A 170 -3.19 6.87 -1.92
C MET A 170 -2.38 5.70 -2.50
N ILE A 171 -2.76 4.44 -2.23
CA ILE A 171 -2.13 3.24 -2.83
C ILE A 171 -2.16 3.35 -4.36
N ASN A 172 -3.34 3.59 -4.92
CA ASN A 172 -3.52 3.67 -6.36
C ASN A 172 -2.76 4.84 -6.98
N SER A 173 -2.68 5.98 -6.29
CA SER A 173 -1.97 7.17 -6.76
C SER A 173 -0.45 6.93 -6.78
N ILE A 174 0.09 6.38 -5.69
CA ILE A 174 1.53 6.12 -5.55
C ILE A 174 1.97 5.01 -6.51
N LEU A 175 1.18 3.95 -6.69
CA LEU A 175 1.49 2.90 -7.66
C LEU A 175 1.49 3.41 -9.10
N LYS A 176 0.58 4.31 -9.47
CA LYS A 176 0.59 4.92 -10.80
C LYS A 176 1.89 5.69 -11.07
N GLU A 177 2.40 6.41 -10.09
CA GLU A 177 3.62 7.22 -10.24
C GLU A 177 4.91 6.41 -10.11
N ARG A 178 4.97 5.47 -9.15
CA ARG A 178 6.21 4.83 -8.72
C ARG A 178 6.22 3.31 -8.89
N GLY A 179 5.14 2.68 -9.33
CA GLY A 179 5.02 1.23 -9.35
C GLY A 179 5.96 0.52 -10.33
N GLY A 180 6.53 1.23 -11.31
CA GLY A 180 7.47 0.66 -12.29
C GLY A 180 8.71 -0.02 -11.67
N VAL A 181 9.10 0.33 -10.44
CA VAL A 181 10.26 -0.29 -9.75
C VAL A 181 9.90 -1.54 -8.93
N LEU A 182 8.65 -2.01 -8.99
CA LEU A 182 8.13 -3.07 -8.12
C LEU A 182 8.08 -4.46 -8.74
N LEU A 183 8.70 -4.70 -9.91
CA LEU A 183 8.59 -5.97 -10.65
C LEU A 183 8.77 -7.21 -9.75
N GLU A 184 9.90 -7.29 -9.04
CA GLU A 184 10.24 -8.39 -8.12
C GLU A 184 9.34 -8.47 -6.88
N LYS A 185 8.56 -7.43 -6.61
CA LYS A 185 7.68 -7.30 -5.44
C LYS A 185 6.21 -7.56 -5.77
N VAL A 186 5.87 -7.69 -7.05
CA VAL A 186 4.49 -7.94 -7.53
C VAL A 186 3.85 -9.15 -6.84
N PRO A 187 4.50 -10.33 -6.71
CA PRO A 187 3.86 -11.48 -6.07
C PRO A 187 3.45 -11.19 -4.63
N LYS A 188 4.32 -10.51 -3.86
CA LYS A 188 4.05 -10.18 -2.45
C LYS A 188 2.91 -9.18 -2.31
N LEU A 189 2.85 -8.19 -3.20
CA LEU A 189 1.75 -7.21 -3.22
C LEU A 189 0.42 -7.88 -3.57
N LEU A 190 0.39 -8.78 -4.56
CA LEU A 190 -0.83 -9.50 -4.94
C LEU A 190 -1.32 -10.44 -3.84
N GLU A 191 -0.42 -11.14 -3.15
CA GLU A 191 -0.78 -11.94 -1.96
C GLU A 191 -1.45 -11.06 -0.89
N THR A 192 -0.88 -9.89 -0.62
CA THR A 192 -1.44 -8.96 0.39
C THR A 192 -2.78 -8.39 -0.06
N ILE A 193 -2.91 -7.98 -1.33
CA ILE A 193 -4.17 -7.52 -1.93
C ILE A 193 -5.25 -8.61 -1.83
N HIS A 194 -4.88 -9.85 -2.15
CA HIS A 194 -5.77 -11.00 -2.05
C HIS A 194 -6.35 -11.16 -0.65
N LEU A 195 -5.48 -11.15 0.38
CA LEU A 195 -5.91 -11.23 1.78
C LEU A 195 -6.83 -10.06 2.15
N LYS A 196 -6.47 -8.83 1.75
CA LYS A 196 -7.26 -7.65 2.09
C LYS A 196 -8.62 -7.59 1.38
N LEU A 197 -8.74 -8.11 0.16
CA LEU A 197 -10.03 -8.19 -0.53
C LEU A 197 -11.07 -9.03 0.24
N GLN A 198 -10.63 -10.02 1.02
CA GLN A 198 -11.50 -10.83 1.88
C GLN A 198 -12.01 -10.04 3.09
N GLU A 199 -11.16 -9.18 3.66
CA GLU A 199 -11.43 -8.46 4.91
C GLU A 199 -12.18 -7.15 4.70
N VAL A 200 -12.00 -6.48 3.55
CA VAL A 200 -12.59 -5.16 3.28
C VAL A 200 -14.12 -5.24 3.21
N PRO A 201 -14.85 -4.55 4.12
CA PRO A 201 -16.31 -4.63 4.15
C PRO A 201 -16.97 -3.71 3.12
N GLU A 202 -16.35 -2.56 2.82
CA GLU A 202 -16.93 -1.53 1.97
C GLU A 202 -16.66 -1.81 0.48
N GLU A 203 -17.74 -1.88 -0.32
CA GLU A 203 -17.66 -2.19 -1.76
C GLU A 203 -16.86 -1.16 -2.56
N SER A 204 -16.93 0.13 -2.20
CA SER A 204 -16.17 1.18 -2.89
C SER A 204 -14.65 0.99 -2.71
N VAL A 205 -14.23 0.61 -1.50
CA VAL A 205 -12.84 0.31 -1.16
C VAL A 205 -12.41 -0.98 -1.86
N ARG A 206 -13.26 -2.02 -1.86
CA ARG A 206 -13.00 -3.27 -2.58
C ARG A 206 -12.76 -3.05 -4.08
N LYS A 207 -13.57 -2.21 -4.73
CA LYS A 207 -13.37 -1.82 -6.14
C LYS A 207 -12.07 -1.04 -6.34
N ALA A 208 -11.73 -0.12 -5.43
CA ALA A 208 -10.46 0.59 -5.49
C ALA A 208 -9.26 -0.36 -5.29
N THR A 209 -9.37 -1.38 -4.45
CA THR A 209 -8.37 -2.44 -4.27
C THR A 209 -8.27 -3.34 -5.50
N GLN A 210 -9.37 -3.63 -6.19
CA GLN A 210 -9.34 -4.31 -7.50
C GLN A 210 -8.61 -3.45 -8.54
N GLN A 211 -8.83 -2.13 -8.54
CA GLN A 211 -8.08 -1.21 -9.41
C GLN A 211 -6.57 -1.26 -9.15
N THR A 212 -6.14 -1.52 -7.90
CA THR A 212 -4.73 -1.72 -7.56
C THR A 212 -4.11 -2.85 -8.39
N VAL A 213 -4.84 -3.95 -8.61
CA VAL A 213 -4.41 -5.08 -9.46
C VAL A 213 -4.26 -4.63 -10.91
N CYS A 214 -5.20 -3.85 -11.43
CA CYS A 214 -5.14 -3.30 -12.79
C CYS A 214 -3.94 -2.35 -12.98
N ILE A 215 -3.65 -1.50 -11.98
CA ILE A 215 -2.50 -0.58 -12.02
C ILE A 215 -1.19 -1.39 -12.04
N LEU A 216 -1.06 -2.38 -11.17
CA LEU A 216 0.10 -3.29 -11.17
C LEU A 216 0.24 -4.01 -12.50
N ALA A 217 -0.86 -4.50 -13.07
CA ALA A 217 -0.84 -5.18 -14.36
C ALA A 217 -0.45 -4.24 -15.49
N SER A 218 -0.92 -2.98 -15.51
CA SER A 218 -0.53 -2.04 -16.58
C SER A 218 0.97 -1.78 -16.65
N GLN A 219 1.69 -1.96 -15.54
CA GLN A 219 3.14 -1.82 -15.46
C GLN A 219 3.89 -3.16 -15.55
N HIS A 220 3.33 -4.23 -14.97
CA HIS A 220 4.01 -5.53 -14.76
C HIS A 220 3.14 -6.74 -15.17
N LYS A 221 2.50 -6.66 -16.34
CA LYS A 221 1.56 -7.65 -16.90
C LYS A 221 1.97 -9.11 -16.66
N ALA A 222 3.16 -9.49 -17.13
CA ALA A 222 3.63 -10.87 -17.07
C ALA A 222 3.81 -11.37 -15.62
N ALA A 223 4.31 -10.52 -14.72
CA ALA A 223 4.47 -10.87 -13.31
C ALA A 223 3.12 -11.02 -12.61
N VAL A 224 2.14 -10.15 -12.93
CA VAL A 224 0.79 -10.26 -12.38
C VAL A 224 0.11 -11.54 -12.83
N VAL A 225 0.08 -11.81 -14.14
CA VAL A 225 -0.52 -13.03 -14.70
C VAL A 225 0.16 -14.29 -14.15
N SER A 226 1.50 -14.31 -14.11
CA SER A 226 2.23 -15.45 -13.56
C SER A 226 1.95 -15.68 -12.07
N SER A 227 1.73 -14.62 -11.29
CA SER A 227 1.41 -14.74 -9.87
C SER A 227 0.00 -15.30 -9.66
N LEU A 228 -0.98 -14.79 -10.41
CA LEU A 228 -2.38 -15.25 -10.32
C LEU A 228 -2.55 -16.70 -10.80
N LEU A 229 -1.80 -17.14 -11.82
CA LEU A 229 -1.75 -18.55 -12.24
C LEU A 229 -1.18 -19.47 -11.16
N GLY A 230 -0.42 -18.93 -10.21
CA GLY A 230 0.11 -19.68 -9.07
C GLY A 230 -0.92 -19.96 -7.97
N HIS A 231 -2.13 -19.40 -8.04
CA HIS A 231 -3.16 -19.60 -7.02
C HIS A 231 -3.70 -21.03 -7.03
N SER A 232 -4.00 -21.58 -5.86
CA SER A 232 -4.54 -22.93 -5.72
C SER A 232 -5.91 -23.07 -6.37
N LEU A 233 -6.15 -24.21 -7.02
CA LEU A 233 -7.45 -24.56 -7.61
C LEU A 233 -8.29 -25.41 -6.65
N PRO A 234 -9.63 -25.24 -6.60
CA PRO A 234 -10.41 -24.23 -7.32
C PRO A 234 -10.15 -22.81 -6.81
N LEU A 235 -10.24 -21.82 -7.71
CA LEU A 235 -10.04 -20.42 -7.35
C LEU A 235 -11.12 -19.95 -6.37
N ASP A 236 -10.69 -19.26 -5.31
CA ASP A 236 -11.59 -18.60 -4.39
C ASP A 236 -12.22 -17.32 -4.98
N SER A 237 -13.15 -16.71 -4.24
CA SER A 237 -13.88 -15.52 -4.68
C SER A 237 -13.00 -14.29 -4.89
N CYS A 238 -11.89 -14.15 -4.15
CA CYS A 238 -10.96 -13.03 -4.27
C CYS A 238 -10.05 -13.21 -5.48
N SER A 239 -9.50 -14.40 -5.67
CA SER A 239 -8.77 -14.79 -6.88
C SER A 239 -9.60 -14.51 -8.14
N CYS A 240 -10.86 -14.97 -8.16
CA CYS A 240 -11.79 -14.69 -9.26
C CYS A 240 -12.05 -13.19 -9.45
N SER A 241 -12.10 -12.43 -8.36
CA SER A 241 -12.31 -10.98 -8.43
C SER A 241 -11.11 -10.23 -9.00
N MET A 242 -9.89 -10.68 -8.71
CA MET A 242 -8.67 -10.13 -9.30
C MET A 242 -8.61 -10.41 -10.81
N TRP A 243 -8.94 -11.64 -11.24
CA TRP A 243 -9.06 -11.97 -12.67
C TRP A 243 -10.16 -11.15 -13.37
N ARG A 244 -11.33 -11.02 -12.75
CA ARG A 244 -12.43 -10.19 -13.27
C ARG A 244 -12.02 -8.72 -13.42
N ALA A 245 -11.22 -8.18 -12.51
CA ALA A 245 -10.70 -6.82 -12.61
C ALA A 245 -9.85 -6.65 -13.88
N LEU A 246 -8.92 -7.60 -14.14
CA LEU A 246 -8.11 -7.58 -15.35
C LEU A 246 -8.94 -7.71 -16.64
N ALA A 247 -9.95 -8.58 -16.64
CA ALA A 247 -10.83 -8.79 -17.78
C ALA A 247 -11.76 -7.60 -18.08
N SER A 248 -12.05 -6.77 -17.06
CA SER A 248 -12.90 -5.59 -17.19
C SER A 248 -12.16 -4.36 -17.70
N GLU A 249 -10.81 -4.40 -17.77
CA GLU A 249 -9.97 -3.30 -18.24
C GLU A 249 -9.65 -3.44 -19.74
N PRO A 250 -10.25 -2.63 -20.63
CA PRO A 250 -10.17 -2.85 -22.08
C PRO A 250 -8.74 -2.86 -22.64
N THR A 251 -7.83 -2.13 -22.01
CA THR A 251 -6.42 -2.05 -22.43
C THR A 251 -5.60 -3.26 -22.00
N LEU A 252 -6.02 -3.96 -20.94
CA LEU A 252 -5.32 -5.11 -20.38
C LEU A 252 -5.84 -6.45 -20.91
N THR A 253 -7.15 -6.56 -21.16
CA THR A 253 -7.80 -7.83 -21.52
C THR A 253 -7.13 -8.56 -22.68
N PRO A 254 -6.83 -7.93 -23.84
CA PRO A 254 -6.18 -8.63 -24.95
C PRO A 254 -4.79 -9.17 -24.58
N GLN A 255 -4.02 -8.36 -23.84
CA GLN A 255 -2.65 -8.70 -23.44
C GLN A 255 -2.62 -9.83 -22.39
N VAL A 256 -3.59 -9.85 -21.48
CA VAL A 256 -3.75 -10.94 -20.51
C VAL A 256 -4.14 -12.23 -21.23
N LEU A 257 -5.07 -12.16 -22.20
CA LEU A 257 -5.48 -13.31 -22.98
C LEU A 257 -4.32 -13.91 -23.80
N GLU A 258 -3.50 -13.06 -24.43
CA GLU A 258 -2.28 -13.49 -25.13
C GLU A 258 -1.33 -14.26 -24.20
N LEU A 259 -1.08 -13.75 -22.99
CA LEU A 259 -0.23 -14.43 -22.00
C LEU A 259 -0.79 -15.79 -21.55
N LEU A 260 -2.12 -15.88 -21.39
CA LEU A 260 -2.79 -17.14 -21.03
C LEU A 260 -2.70 -18.15 -22.18
N LEU A 261 -2.96 -17.72 -23.42
CA LEU A 261 -2.84 -18.57 -24.61
C LEU A 261 -1.41 -19.07 -24.81
N ASP A 262 -0.42 -18.20 -24.65
CA ASP A 262 0.99 -18.57 -24.70
C ASP A 262 1.33 -19.61 -23.64
N LYS A 263 0.77 -19.50 -22.44
CA LYS A 263 0.96 -20.48 -21.37
C LYS A 263 0.36 -21.84 -21.69
N VAL A 264 -0.87 -21.86 -22.20
CA VAL A 264 -1.54 -23.11 -22.61
C VAL A 264 -0.79 -23.78 -23.77
N ASN A 265 -0.28 -23.01 -24.73
CA ASN A 265 0.37 -23.55 -25.93
C ASN A 265 1.81 -24.05 -25.67
N ARG A 266 2.52 -23.47 -24.70
CA ARG A 266 3.94 -23.81 -24.42
C ARG A 266 4.10 -24.92 -23.39
N ASP A 267 3.21 -24.99 -22.41
CA ASP A 267 3.33 -25.94 -21.30
C ASP A 267 2.70 -27.30 -21.65
N VAL A 268 3.28 -28.39 -21.16
CA VAL A 268 2.81 -29.76 -21.44
C VAL A 268 1.41 -29.95 -20.84
N PRO A 269 0.35 -30.26 -21.61
CA PRO A 269 -1.03 -30.22 -21.12
C PRO A 269 -1.38 -31.32 -20.10
N TYR A 270 -0.72 -32.48 -20.17
CA TYR A 270 -0.97 -33.60 -19.25
C TYR A 270 0.29 -34.41 -19.02
N LYS A 271 0.35 -35.08 -17.87
CA LYS A 271 1.33 -36.14 -17.56
C LYS A 271 0.61 -37.48 -17.55
N GLU A 272 1.27 -38.51 -18.07
CA GLU A 272 0.77 -39.88 -18.00
C GLU A 272 1.31 -40.56 -16.75
N ASN A 273 0.42 -40.95 -15.83
CA ASN A 273 0.77 -41.78 -14.69
C ASN A 273 0.68 -43.24 -15.10
N LYS A 274 1.80 -43.97 -14.92
CA LYS A 274 1.80 -45.43 -15.04
C LYS A 274 1.16 -46.00 -13.78
N SER A 275 -0.03 -46.56 -13.91
CA SER A 275 -0.61 -47.41 -12.87
C SER A 275 0.22 -48.69 -12.74
N PHE A 276 0.55 -49.09 -11.50
CA PHE A 276 1.35 -50.29 -11.22
C PHE A 276 0.59 -51.60 -11.52
N LEU A 277 -0.68 -51.53 -11.94
CA LEU A 277 -1.53 -52.67 -12.24
C LEU A 277 -1.43 -53.05 -13.71
N ARG A 278 -0.95 -54.28 -13.95
CA ARG A 278 -0.75 -54.87 -15.28
C ARG A 278 -2.10 -54.93 -16.03
N GLY A 279 -2.29 -54.03 -17.00
CA GLY A 279 -3.49 -53.95 -17.85
C GLY A 279 -4.35 -52.68 -17.69
N SER A 280 -3.98 -51.77 -16.79
CA SER A 280 -4.69 -50.49 -16.61
C SER A 280 -4.26 -49.45 -17.67
N ARG A 281 -5.23 -48.72 -18.24
CA ARG A 281 -4.99 -47.62 -19.19
C ARG A 281 -4.11 -46.55 -18.54
N LEU A 282 -3.22 -45.95 -19.33
CA LEU A 282 -2.45 -44.77 -18.92
C LEU A 282 -3.42 -43.67 -18.48
N GLU A 283 -3.35 -43.27 -17.22
CA GLU A 283 -4.17 -42.18 -16.68
C GLU A 283 -3.50 -40.85 -17.01
N ARG A 284 -4.21 -39.99 -17.75
CA ARG A 284 -3.73 -38.65 -18.12
C ARG A 284 -4.22 -37.65 -17.09
N VAL A 285 -3.29 -37.05 -16.37
CA VAL A 285 -3.57 -36.01 -15.38
C VAL A 285 -3.13 -34.67 -15.95
N ALA A 286 -4.04 -33.70 -16.00
CA ALA A 286 -3.74 -32.34 -16.46
C ALA A 286 -2.61 -31.73 -15.61
N THR A 287 -1.67 -31.05 -16.25
CA THR A 287 -0.63 -30.32 -15.52
C THR A 287 -1.19 -29.01 -14.97
N PHE A 288 -0.65 -28.56 -13.85
CA PHE A 288 -1.18 -27.42 -13.11
C PHE A 288 -1.23 -26.11 -13.94
N SER A 289 -0.17 -25.80 -14.69
CA SER A 289 -0.05 -24.50 -15.39
C SER A 289 -1.11 -24.33 -16.50
N PRO A 290 -1.20 -25.21 -17.52
CA PRO A 290 -2.30 -25.19 -18.49
C PRO A 290 -3.69 -25.25 -17.86
N LEU A 291 -3.87 -26.08 -16.82
CA LEU A 291 -5.15 -26.20 -16.13
C LEU A 291 -5.56 -24.87 -15.48
N SER A 292 -4.64 -24.22 -14.76
CA SER A 292 -4.87 -22.92 -14.10
C SER A 292 -5.21 -21.80 -15.08
N ALA A 293 -4.68 -21.83 -16.31
CA ALA A 293 -4.97 -20.85 -17.34
C ALA A 293 -6.36 -21.03 -17.98
N THR A 294 -7.00 -22.17 -17.79
CA THR A 294 -8.33 -22.51 -18.35
C THR A 294 -9.48 -22.48 -17.35
N CYS A 295 -9.17 -22.38 -16.05
CA CYS A 295 -10.16 -22.29 -14.96
C CYS A 295 -10.64 -20.84 -14.76
#